data_AF-A0A8T3TEK5-F1
#
_entry.id   AF-A0A8T3TEK5-F1
#
_cell.length_a   1.000
_cell.length_b   1.000
_cell.length_c   1.000
_cell.angle_alpha   90.00
_cell.angle_beta   90.00
_cell.angle_gamma   90.00
#
_symmetry.space_group_name_H-M   'P 1'
#
loop_
_entity.id
_entity.type
_entity.pdbx_description
1 polymer ?
#
loop_
_entity_poly.entity_id
_entity_poly.type
_entity_poly.pdbx_seq_one_letter_code
_entity_poly.pdbx_strand_id
1 'polypeptide(L)'
;MLRRLQFLALAISLVVAAFSTGADFLFFLVYLGILVVGGAYVLTRFGMADLEAGYILDRPHAQVGDTLRATYTVRNTSRLPKPWLEVHNPTGLPVPLPGRALALGSRSERSWVARVPLTRRGPFRIEPMIIRTG
;
A
#
# COMPACT_ATOMS: atom_id res chain seq x y z
N MET A 1 0.69 23.93 10.07
CA MET A 1 2.06 24.15 10.60
C MET A 1 2.13 24.12 12.12
N LEU A 2 1.25 24.84 12.83
CA LEU A 2 1.25 24.92 14.30
C LEU A 2 1.33 23.56 15.03
N ARG A 3 0.55 22.56 14.58
CA ARG A 3 0.57 21.21 15.18
C ARG A 3 1.93 20.50 15.09
N ARG A 4 2.66 20.66 13.97
CA ARG A 4 4.01 20.06 13.82
C ARG A 4 5.02 20.70 14.77
N LEU A 5 4.94 22.02 14.97
CA LEU A 5 5.78 22.73 15.93
C LEU A 5 5.49 22.30 17.37
N GLN A 6 4.23 22.03 17.71
CA GLN A 6 3.85 21.53 19.04
C GLN A 6 4.48 20.16 19.33
N PHE A 7 4.44 19.22 18.39
CA PHE A 7 5.10 17.91 18.57
C PHE A 7 6.62 18.02 18.70
N LEU A 8 7.24 18.91 17.92
CA LEU A 8 8.68 19.18 18.02
C LEU A 8 9.04 19.80 19.38
N ALA A 9 8.30 20.81 19.82
CA ALA A 9 8.52 21.44 21.12
C ALA A 9 8.32 20.44 22.27
N LEU A 10 7.30 19.59 22.19
CA LEU A 10 7.06 18.52 23.15
C LEU A 10 8.23 17.53 23.17
N ALA A 11 8.67 17.04 22.01
CA ALA A 11 9.79 16.11 21.91
C ALA A 11 11.08 16.71 22.48
N ILE A 12 11.38 17.97 22.18
CA ILE A 12 12.55 18.68 22.72
C ILE A 12 12.43 18.83 24.23
N SER A 13 11.28 19.26 24.74
CA SER A 13 11.05 19.39 26.18
C SER A 13 11.21 18.06 26.93
N LEU A 14 10.74 16.95 26.34
CA LEU A 14 10.87 15.60 26.90
C LEU A 14 12.34 15.17 26.97
N VAL A 15 13.12 15.41 25.90
CA VAL A 15 14.56 15.11 25.89
C VAL A 15 15.30 15.96 26.93
N VAL A 16 15.04 17.26 26.98
CA VAL A 16 15.66 18.16 27.97
C VAL A 16 15.31 17.74 29.40
N ALA A 17 14.04 17.38 29.67
CA ALA A 17 13.60 16.90 30.97
C ALA A 17 14.25 15.56 31.35
N ALA A 18 14.41 14.62 30.40
CA ALA A 18 15.08 13.35 30.62
C ALA A 18 16.55 13.54 31.03
N PHE A 19 17.28 14.36 30.28
CA PHE A 19 18.69 14.66 30.59
C PHE A 19 18.87 15.47 31.88
N SER A 20 17.92 16.37 32.20
CA SER A 20 18.01 17.19 33.41
C SER A 20 17.64 16.43 34.68
N THR A 21 16.71 15.47 34.60
CA THR A 21 16.19 14.74 35.78
C THR A 21 16.98 13.47 36.04
N GLY A 22 17.57 12.85 35.01
CA GLY A 22 18.29 11.57 35.13
C GLY A 22 17.38 10.37 35.43
N ALA A 23 16.06 10.54 35.32
CA ALA A 23 15.10 9.48 35.63
C ALA A 23 15.01 8.46 34.49
N ASP A 24 15.22 7.18 34.81
CA ASP A 24 15.18 6.07 33.85
C ASP A 24 13.86 6.02 33.06
N PHE A 25 12.74 6.37 33.70
CA PHE A 25 11.42 6.42 33.06
C PHE A 25 11.33 7.43 31.91
N LEU A 26 11.96 8.60 32.05
CA LEU A 26 11.95 9.61 31.00
C LEU A 26 12.81 9.18 29.81
N PHE A 27 13.93 8.52 30.06
CA PHE A 27 14.74 7.91 29.00
C PHE A 27 13.98 6.81 28.26
N PHE A 28 13.25 5.95 28.98
CA PHE A 28 12.37 4.95 28.37
C PHE A 28 11.34 5.61 27.42
N LEU A 29 10.69 6.69 27.85
CA LEU A 29 9.77 7.47 27.01
C LEU A 29 10.45 8.05 25.76
N VAL A 30 11.66 8.59 25.89
CA VAL A 30 12.43 9.11 24.75
C VAL A 30 12.76 8.00 23.76
N TYR A 31 13.27 6.85 24.24
CA TYR A 31 13.59 5.72 23.37
C TYR A 31 12.34 5.14 22.69
N LEU A 32 11.23 5.01 23.42
CA LEU A 32 9.96 4.59 22.87
C LEU A 32 9.46 5.58 21.80
N GLY A 33 9.55 6.88 22.07
CA GLY A 33 9.19 7.93 21.12
C GLY A 33 10.01 7.86 19.84
N ILE A 34 11.33 7.71 19.95
CA ILE A 34 12.24 7.53 18.80
C ILE A 34 11.87 6.26 18.02
N LEU A 35 11.60 5.15 18.71
CA LEU A 35 11.22 3.89 18.07
C LEU A 35 9.91 4.02 17.29
N VAL A 36 8.89 4.64 17.88
CA VAL A 36 7.57 4.81 17.25
C VAL A 36 7.66 5.77 16.07
N VAL A 37 8.29 6.95 16.24
CA VAL A 37 8.40 7.95 15.16
C VAL A 37 9.31 7.44 14.06
N GLY A 38 10.45 6.84 14.40
CA GLY A 38 11.38 6.25 13.45
C GLY A 38 10.75 5.08 12.69
N GLY A 39 10.10 4.17 13.40
CA GLY A 39 9.37 3.04 12.80
C GLY A 39 8.25 3.49 11.87
N ALA A 40 7.44 4.47 12.29
CA ALA A 40 6.39 5.05 11.45
C ALA A 40 6.98 5.72 10.20
N TYR A 41 8.04 6.51 10.35
CA TYR A 41 8.72 7.17 9.22
C TYR A 41 9.25 6.15 8.21
N VAL A 42 9.91 5.07 8.68
CA VAL A 42 10.41 3.99 7.83
C VAL A 42 9.24 3.30 7.11
N LEU A 43 8.18 2.91 7.83
CA LEU A 43 7.01 2.27 7.23
C LEU A 43 6.34 3.15 6.18
N THR A 44 6.10 4.44 6.46
CA THR A 44 5.46 5.35 5.51
C THR A 44 6.37 5.64 4.31
N ARG A 45 7.69 5.82 4.51
CA ARG A 45 8.61 6.14 3.43
C ARG A 45 8.81 4.97 2.46
N PHE A 46 8.87 3.74 2.98
CA PHE A 46 9.13 2.55 2.19
C PHE A 46 7.86 1.75 1.81
N GLY A 47 6.71 2.09 2.40
CA GLY A 47 5.42 1.43 2.13
C GLY A 47 5.00 1.49 0.66
N MET A 48 5.27 2.61 -0.04
CA MET A 48 4.97 2.77 -1.47
C MET A 48 6.21 2.82 -2.38
N ALA A 49 7.42 2.76 -1.82
CA ALA A 49 8.65 2.74 -2.61
C ALA A 49 8.77 1.41 -3.40
N ASP A 50 9.28 1.49 -4.63
CA ASP A 50 9.65 0.35 -5.48
C ASP A 50 8.57 -0.73 -5.63
N LEU A 51 7.32 -0.28 -5.83
CA LEU A 51 6.20 -1.15 -6.16
C LEU A 51 5.88 -1.03 -7.64
N GLU A 52 5.94 -2.15 -8.34
CA GLU A 52 5.55 -2.27 -9.72
C GLU A 52 4.29 -3.09 -9.81
N ALA A 53 3.37 -2.65 -10.66
CA ALA A 53 2.10 -3.30 -10.77
C ALA A 53 1.55 -3.18 -12.18
N GLY A 54 1.08 -4.30 -12.70
CA GLY A 54 0.59 -4.41 -14.06
C GLY A 54 -0.59 -5.37 -14.14
N TYR A 55 -1.30 -5.25 -15.25
CA TYR A 55 -2.30 -6.22 -15.63
C TYR A 55 -2.12 -6.58 -17.09
N ILE A 56 -2.44 -7.81 -17.43
CA ILE A 56 -2.46 -8.31 -18.80
C ILE A 56 -3.85 -8.89 -19.04
N LEU A 57 -4.47 -8.49 -20.15
CA LEU A 57 -5.71 -9.08 -20.62
C LEU A 57 -5.37 -10.20 -21.58
N ASP A 58 -5.98 -11.36 -21.40
CA ASP A 58 -5.75 -12.49 -22.32
C ASP A 58 -6.24 -12.15 -23.74
N ARG A 59 -7.28 -11.32 -23.86
CA ARG A 59 -7.84 -10.88 -25.15
C ARG A 59 -8.34 -9.43 -25.07
N PRO A 60 -8.05 -8.58 -26.09
CA PRO A 60 -8.58 -7.22 -26.17
C PRO A 60 -10.05 -7.17 -26.63
N HIS A 61 -10.53 -8.21 -27.32
CA HIS A 61 -11.90 -8.32 -27.81
C HIS A 61 -12.49 -9.67 -27.37
N ALA A 62 -13.74 -9.65 -26.91
CA ALA A 62 -14.47 -10.84 -26.47
C ALA A 62 -15.97 -10.64 -26.70
N GLN A 63 -16.72 -11.74 -26.80
CA GLN A 63 -18.14 -11.71 -27.08
C GLN A 63 -18.97 -11.73 -25.79
N VAL A 64 -20.24 -11.34 -25.89
CA VAL A 64 -21.18 -11.49 -24.77
C VAL A 64 -21.37 -12.97 -24.48
N GLY A 65 -21.28 -13.36 -23.21
CA GLY A 65 -21.29 -14.75 -22.77
C GLY A 65 -19.89 -15.33 -22.53
N ASP A 66 -18.83 -14.69 -23.04
CA ASP A 66 -17.46 -15.10 -22.72
C ASP A 66 -17.06 -14.68 -21.29
N THR A 67 -16.01 -15.31 -20.78
CA THR A 67 -15.35 -14.87 -19.55
C THR A 67 -14.06 -14.12 -19.89
N LEU A 68 -14.02 -12.84 -19.52
CA LEU A 68 -12.80 -12.05 -19.61
C LEU A 68 -11.85 -12.50 -18.50
N ARG A 69 -10.60 -12.74 -18.89
CA ARG A 69 -9.53 -13.12 -17.98
C ARG A 69 -8.49 -12.00 -17.92
N ALA A 70 -8.30 -11.46 -16.73
CA ALA A 70 -7.29 -10.45 -16.43
C ALA A 70 -6.27 -11.04 -15.46
N THR A 71 -5.02 -11.12 -15.89
CA THR A 71 -3.91 -11.56 -15.05
C THR A 71 -3.28 -10.33 -14.41
N TYR A 72 -3.36 -10.25 -13.09
CA TYR A 72 -2.73 -9.20 -12.30
C TYR A 72 -1.36 -9.65 -11.84
N THR A 73 -0.37 -8.76 -11.93
CA THR A 73 0.98 -8.97 -11.45
C THR A 73 1.40 -7.80 -10.59
N VAL A 74 1.83 -8.09 -9.37
CA VAL A 74 2.34 -7.09 -8.41
C VAL A 74 3.71 -7.54 -7.95
N ARG A 75 4.71 -6.66 -8.10
CA ARG A 75 6.11 -6.92 -7.79
C ARG A 75 6.63 -5.87 -6.82
N ASN A 76 7.18 -6.32 -5.70
CA ASN A 76 7.88 -5.49 -4.74
C ASN A 76 9.37 -5.66 -4.97
N THR A 77 10.04 -4.62 -5.47
CA THR A 77 11.50 -4.64 -5.68
C THR A 77 12.26 -4.20 -4.42
N SER A 78 11.56 -3.63 -3.44
CA SER A 78 12.17 -3.18 -2.18
C SER A 78 12.57 -4.35 -1.26
N ARG A 79 13.53 -4.07 -0.37
CA ARG A 79 13.97 -5.02 0.68
C ARG A 79 12.98 -5.13 1.84
N LEU A 80 12.02 -4.22 1.95
CA LEU A 80 11.05 -4.24 3.04
C LEU A 80 9.77 -4.96 2.59
N PRO A 81 9.21 -5.83 3.44
CA PRO A 81 7.93 -6.44 3.17
C PRO A 81 6.81 -5.39 3.23
N LYS A 82 5.79 -5.57 2.40
CA LYS A 82 4.58 -4.75 2.37
C LYS A 82 3.42 -5.60 2.91
N PRO A 83 3.08 -5.47 4.20
CA PRO A 83 2.13 -6.36 4.85
C PRO A 83 0.70 -6.18 4.34
N TRP A 84 0.35 -4.99 3.85
CA TRP A 84 -1.00 -4.67 3.38
C TRP A 84 -0.97 -3.86 2.09
N LEU A 85 -1.40 -4.50 1.01
CA LEU A 85 -1.64 -3.88 -0.28
C LEU A 85 -3.04 -4.24 -0.75
N GLU A 86 -3.86 -3.22 -0.98
CA GLU A 86 -5.15 -3.34 -1.64
C GLU A 86 -4.99 -2.99 -3.10
N VAL A 87 -5.25 -3.96 -3.96
CA VAL A 87 -5.16 -3.80 -5.40
C VAL A 87 -6.54 -3.89 -5.98
N HIS A 88 -6.96 -2.85 -6.71
CA HIS A 88 -8.22 -2.87 -7.45
C HIS A 88 -8.05 -2.18 -8.80
N ASN A 89 -8.84 -2.63 -9.77
CA ASN A 89 -8.86 -2.03 -11.10
C ASN A 89 -10.23 -1.37 -11.32
N PRO A 90 -10.31 -0.04 -11.40
CA PRO A 90 -11.55 0.64 -11.76
C PRO A 90 -11.91 0.30 -13.20
N THR A 91 -13.12 -0.20 -13.43
CA THR A 91 -13.58 -0.56 -14.77
C THR A 91 -14.98 -0.07 -15.03
N GLY A 92 -15.25 0.29 -16.29
CA GLY A 92 -16.61 0.54 -16.76
C GLY A 92 -17.40 -0.73 -17.10
N LEU A 93 -16.84 -1.92 -16.80
CA LEU A 93 -17.49 -3.20 -17.11
C LEU A 93 -18.78 -3.35 -16.29
N PRO A 94 -19.81 -4.04 -16.85
CA PRO A 94 -21.07 -4.27 -16.12
C PRO A 94 -20.87 -5.06 -14.82
N VAL A 95 -19.88 -5.93 -14.80
CA VAL A 95 -19.43 -6.65 -13.61
C VAL A 95 -18.02 -6.15 -13.27
N PRO A 96 -17.77 -5.61 -12.07
CA PRO A 96 -16.48 -5.06 -11.71
C PRO A 96 -15.42 -6.15 -11.60
N LEU A 97 -14.17 -5.82 -11.99
CA LEU A 97 -13.04 -6.70 -11.73
C LEU A 97 -12.79 -6.83 -10.22
N PRO A 98 -12.69 -8.04 -9.68
CA PRO A 98 -12.46 -8.24 -8.26
C PRO A 98 -11.08 -7.70 -7.86
N GLY A 99 -11.08 -6.76 -6.93
CA GLY A 99 -9.87 -6.35 -6.20
C GLY A 99 -9.46 -7.41 -5.18
N ARG A 100 -8.21 -7.34 -4.72
CA ARG A 100 -7.67 -8.25 -3.70
C ARG A 100 -6.74 -7.50 -2.75
N ALA A 101 -6.92 -7.76 -1.46
CA ALA A 101 -5.94 -7.41 -0.43
C ALA A 101 -4.90 -8.53 -0.34
N LEU A 102 -3.62 -8.16 -0.31
CA LEU A 102 -2.52 -9.12 -0.26
C LEU A 102 -1.32 -8.55 0.49
N ALA A 103 -0.55 -9.45 1.09
CA ALA A 103 0.77 -9.16 1.65
C ALA A 103 1.85 -9.57 0.65
N LEU A 104 2.85 -8.71 0.46
CA LEU A 104 4.01 -8.97 -0.39
C LEU A 104 5.28 -9.01 0.47
N GLY A 105 6.05 -10.08 0.36
CA GLY A 105 7.36 -10.16 0.99
C GLY A 105 8.38 -9.21 0.35
N SER A 106 9.54 -9.10 0.95
CA SER A 106 10.69 -8.39 0.36
C SER A 106 11.10 -9.03 -0.96
N ARG A 107 11.34 -8.24 -2.01
CA ARG A 107 11.81 -8.73 -3.33
C ARG A 107 10.96 -9.88 -3.89
N SER A 108 9.65 -9.79 -3.72
CA SER A 108 8.72 -10.85 -4.10
C SER A 108 7.67 -10.37 -5.09
N GLU A 109 7.10 -11.32 -5.82
CA GLU A 109 6.08 -11.09 -6.82
C GLU A 109 4.87 -11.98 -6.51
N ARG A 110 3.67 -11.44 -6.75
CA ARG A 110 2.42 -12.20 -6.72
C ARG A 110 1.66 -11.93 -8.00
N SER A 111 1.28 -13.02 -8.66
CA SER A 111 0.36 -13.00 -9.80
C SER A 111 -0.91 -13.77 -9.49
N TRP A 112 -2.06 -13.25 -9.92
CA TRP A 112 -3.33 -13.97 -9.84
C TRP A 112 -4.25 -13.62 -11.01
N VAL A 113 -5.19 -14.51 -11.27
CA VAL A 113 -6.12 -14.38 -12.39
C VAL A 113 -7.50 -13.99 -11.87
N ALA A 114 -8.01 -12.85 -12.32
CA ALA A 114 -9.40 -12.47 -12.18
C ALA A 114 -10.20 -12.89 -13.41
N ARG A 115 -11.37 -13.48 -13.19
CA ARG A 115 -12.31 -13.89 -14.23
C ARG A 115 -13.60 -13.13 -14.03
N VAL A 116 -14.12 -12.55 -15.10
CA VAL A 116 -15.37 -11.78 -15.07
C VAL A 116 -16.22 -12.14 -16.29
N PRO A 117 -17.50 -12.51 -16.11
CA PRO A 117 -18.39 -12.79 -17.23
C PRO A 117 -18.79 -11.50 -17.97
N LEU A 118 -18.80 -11.54 -19.29
CA LEU A 118 -19.23 -10.43 -20.14
C LEU A 118 -20.73 -10.52 -20.41
N THR A 119 -21.50 -9.64 -19.77
CA THR A 119 -22.98 -9.70 -19.79
C THR A 119 -23.63 -8.71 -20.77
N ARG A 120 -22.89 -7.71 -21.26
CA ARG A 120 -23.41 -6.67 -22.15
C ARG A 120 -22.41 -6.38 -23.26
N ARG A 121 -22.91 -6.12 -24.47
CA ARG A 121 -22.11 -5.64 -25.61
C ARG A 121 -21.89 -4.13 -25.50
N GLY A 122 -20.67 -3.67 -25.75
CA GLY A 122 -20.34 -2.25 -25.82
C GLY A 122 -18.84 -2.00 -25.68
N PRO A 123 -18.38 -0.77 -25.97
CA PRO A 123 -17.04 -0.35 -25.63
C PRO A 123 -16.94 -0.16 -24.11
N PHE A 124 -16.01 -0.87 -23.48
CA PHE A 124 -15.71 -0.70 -22.05
C PHE A 124 -14.23 -0.35 -21.90
N ARG A 125 -13.94 0.50 -20.91
CA ARG A 125 -12.57 0.89 -20.55
C ARG A 125 -12.18 0.28 -19.21
N ILE A 126 -10.94 -0.19 -19.15
CA ILE A 126 -10.27 -0.67 -17.95
C ILE A 126 -9.22 0.39 -17.62
N GLU A 127 -9.36 1.03 -16.46
CA GLU A 127 -8.47 2.11 -16.04
C GLU A 127 -7.14 1.55 -15.52
N PRO A 128 -6.11 2.41 -15.34
CA PRO A 128 -4.89 2.01 -14.66
C PRO A 128 -5.18 1.42 -13.28
N MET A 129 -4.44 0.37 -12.94
CA MET A 129 -4.60 -0.32 -11.67
C MET A 129 -4.25 0.61 -10.50
N ILE A 130 -5.11 0.64 -9.48
CA ILE A 130 -4.91 1.46 -8.28
C ILE A 130 -4.46 0.55 -7.14
N ILE A 131 -3.41 1.00 -6.45
CA ILE A 131 -2.90 0.34 -5.25
C ILE A 131 -3.05 1.27 -4.06
N ARG A 132 -3.56 0.72 -2.96
CA ARG A 132 -3.63 1.37 -1.67
C ARG A 132 -2.86 0.58 -0.64
N THR A 133 -2.24 1.29 0.29
CA THR A 133 -1.60 0.72 1.48
C THR A 133 -2.22 1.40 2.70
N GLY A 134 -2.26 0.67 3.81
CA GLY A 134 -2.82 1.13 5.09
C GLY A 134 -1.78 1.78 6.00
#